data_AF-A0A3M2DW33-F1
#
_entry.id   AF-A0A3M2DW33-F1
#
_cell.length_a   1.000
_cell.length_b   1.000
_cell.length_c   1.000
_cell.angle_alpha   90.00
_cell.angle_beta   90.00
_cell.angle_gamma   90.00
#
_symmetry.space_group_name_H-M   'P 1'
#
loop_
_entity.id
_entity.type
_entity.pdbx_description
1 polymer ?
#
loop_
_entity_poly.entity_id
_entity_poly.type
_entity_poly.pdbx_seq_one_letter_code
_entity_poly.pdbx_strand_id
1 'polypeptide(L)' 'MTDYRAADLPPRARAMLDFAIAITDDPHASTPERIDALRAAGLTDEDILNVVQVTGFFNYYNLMVEALGVDPEPDWPAR' A
#
# COMPACT_ATOMS: atom_id res chain seq x y z
N MET A 1 -4.38 -1.65 15.38
CA MET A 1 -4.35 -1.28 13.95
C MET A 1 -5.77 -0.92 13.49
N THR A 2 -5.98 0.30 12.99
CA THR A 2 -7.31 0.77 12.53
C THR A 2 -7.45 0.52 11.04
N ASP A 3 -8.55 -0.07 10.59
CA ASP A 3 -8.82 -0.30 9.16
C ASP A 3 -9.04 1.04 8.44
N TYR A 4 -8.23 1.33 7.42
CA TYR A 4 -8.35 2.54 6.60
C TYR A 4 -9.73 2.67 5.94
N ARG A 5 -10.46 1.55 5.75
CA ARG A 5 -11.80 1.57 5.17
C ARG A 5 -12.80 2.36 6.00
N ALA A 6 -12.57 2.46 7.31
CA ALA A 6 -13.37 3.26 8.23
C ALA A 6 -13.03 4.76 8.21
N ALA A 7 -11.96 5.17 7.53
CA ALA A 7 -11.58 6.58 7.40
C ALA A 7 -12.38 7.26 6.27
N ASP A 8 -12.74 8.53 6.49
CA ASP A 8 -13.32 9.39 5.47
C ASP A 8 -12.20 9.85 4.52
N LEU A 9 -12.07 9.17 3.39
CA LEU A 9 -10.97 9.34 2.43
C LEU A 9 -11.51 9.80 1.08
N PRO A 10 -10.83 10.78 0.44
CA PRO A 10 -11.13 11.12 -0.95
C PRO A 10 -11.04 9.89 -1.87
N PRO A 11 -11.85 9.82 -2.95
CA PRO A 11 -11.87 8.66 -3.86
C PRO A 11 -10.48 8.26 -4.38
N ARG A 12 -9.64 9.26 -4.73
CA ARG A 12 -8.25 9.04 -5.18
C ARG A 12 -7.40 8.31 -4.14
N ALA A 13 -7.49 8.72 -2.87
CA ALA A 13 -6.73 8.12 -1.78
C ALA A 13 -7.22 6.71 -1.44
N ARG A 14 -8.54 6.49 -1.47
CA ARG A 14 -9.13 5.17 -1.26
C ARG A 14 -8.70 4.18 -2.35
N ALA A 15 -8.79 4.58 -3.63
CA ALA A 15 -8.38 3.74 -4.76
C ALA A 15 -6.90 3.34 -4.68
N MET A 16 -6.03 4.28 -4.28
CA MET A 16 -4.61 4.01 -4.04
C MET A 16 -4.39 2.95 -2.95
N LEU A 17 -5.07 3.07 -1.80
CA LEU A 17 -4.93 2.12 -0.70
C LEU A 17 -5.52 0.74 -1.03
N ASP A 18 -6.68 0.71 -1.71
CA ASP A 18 -7.30 -0.53 -2.17
C ASP A 18 -6.37 -1.30 -3.12
N PHE A 19 -5.66 -0.58 -4.00
CA PHE A 19 -4.69 -1.18 -4.90
C PHE A 19 -3.44 -1.67 -4.16
N ALA A 20 -2.87 -0.86 -3.25
CA ALA A 20 -1.70 -1.23 -2.45
C ALA A 20 -1.95 -2.53 -1.67
N ILE A 21 -3.11 -2.64 -1.01
CA ILE A 21 -3.49 -3.85 -0.27
C ILE A 21 -3.61 -5.06 -1.20
N ALA A 22 -4.23 -4.88 -2.36
CA ALA A 22 -4.43 -5.98 -3.29
C ALA A 22 -3.11 -6.55 -3.80
N ILE A 23 -2.13 -5.70 -4.17
CA ILE A 23 -0.83 -6.17 -4.66
C ILE A 23 0.10 -6.69 -3.54
N THR A 24 -0.17 -6.31 -2.28
CA THR A 24 0.48 -6.91 -1.10
C THR A 24 -0.03 -8.31 -0.82
N ASP A 25 -1.34 -8.54 -0.98
CA ASP A 25 -1.95 -9.87 -0.76
C ASP A 25 -1.66 -10.83 -1.93
N ASP A 26 -1.82 -10.34 -3.16
CA ASP A 26 -1.52 -11.08 -4.38
C ASP A 26 -0.90 -10.16 -5.45
N PRO A 27 0.40 -10.29 -5.78
CA PRO A 27 1.04 -9.52 -6.84
C PRO A 27 0.34 -9.66 -8.21
N HIS A 28 -0.36 -10.78 -8.48
CA HIS A 28 -1.12 -10.97 -9.71
C HIS A 28 -2.42 -10.15 -9.76
N ALA A 29 -2.83 -9.55 -8.64
CA ALA A 29 -3.95 -8.60 -8.61
C ALA A 29 -3.65 -7.31 -9.40
N SER A 30 -2.41 -7.05 -9.82
CA SER A 30 -2.09 -5.94 -10.71
C SER A 30 -2.53 -6.24 -12.16
N THR A 31 -3.81 -6.09 -12.46
CA THR A 31 -4.38 -6.27 -13.81
C THR A 31 -4.56 -4.94 -14.55
N PRO A 32 -4.60 -4.94 -15.90
CA PRO A 32 -4.87 -3.72 -16.68
C PRO A 32 -6.14 -2.99 -16.24
N GLU A 33 -7.21 -3.71 -15.91
CA GLU A 33 -8.49 -3.13 -15.48
C GLU A 33 -8.35 -2.35 -14.16
N ARG A 34 -7.52 -2.84 -13.24
CA ARG A 34 -7.23 -2.14 -11.97
C ARG A 34 -6.36 -0.91 -12.20
N ILE A 35 -5.41 -0.97 -13.12
CA ILE A 35 -4.62 0.20 -13.52
C ILE A 35 -5.54 1.27 -14.14
N ASP A 36 -6.47 0.88 -15.01
CA ASP A 36 -7.43 1.79 -15.60
C ASP A 36 -8.40 2.38 -14.56
N ALA A 37 -8.80 1.60 -13.55
CA ALA A 37 -9.59 2.11 -12.42
C ALA A 37 -8.82 3.18 -11.61
N LEU A 38 -7.51 3.02 -11.42
CA LEU A 38 -6.67 4.04 -10.77
C LEU A 38 -6.63 5.32 -11.61
N ARG A 39 -6.46 5.21 -12.93
CA ARG A 39 -6.50 6.36 -13.84
C ARG A 39 -7.85 7.07 -13.79
N ALA A 40 -8.94 6.31 -13.76
CA ALA A 40 -10.29 6.86 -13.63
C ALA A 40 -10.52 7.57 -12.28
N ALA A 41 -9.80 7.17 -11.22
CA ALA A 41 -9.77 7.85 -9.93
C ALA A 41 -8.85 9.10 -9.91
N GLY A 42 -8.22 9.44 -11.04
CA GLY A 42 -7.39 10.64 -11.21
C GLY A 42 -5.92 10.45 -10.87
N LEU A 43 -5.42 9.19 -10.82
CA LEU A 43 -3.99 8.93 -10.71
C LEU A 43 -3.32 9.02 -12.08
N THR A 44 -2.15 9.67 -12.14
CA THR A 44 -1.27 9.62 -13.32
C THR A 44 -0.48 8.31 -13.36
N ASP A 45 0.15 7.98 -14.48
CA ASP A 45 1.05 6.82 -14.54
C ASP A 45 2.25 6.97 -13.58
N GLU A 46 2.71 8.21 -13.35
CA GLU A 46 3.74 8.51 -12.35
C GLU A 46 3.24 8.25 -10.92
N ASP A 47 2.00 8.65 -10.60
CA ASP A 47 1.39 8.33 -9.31
C ASP A 47 1.31 6.81 -9.10
N ILE A 48 0.85 6.07 -10.11
CA ILE A 48 0.71 4.60 -10.05
C ILE A 48 2.08 3.94 -9.85
N LEU A 49 3.11 4.40 -10.56
CA LEU A 49 4.48 3.94 -10.36
C LEU A 49 4.95 4.17 -8.92
N ASN A 50 4.71 5.35 -8.37
CA ASN A 50 5.08 5.68 -7.00
C ASN A 50 4.34 4.80 -5.98
N VAL A 51 3.05 4.52 -6.19
CA VAL A 51 2.28 3.59 -5.34
C VAL A 51 2.91 2.20 -5.34
N VAL A 52 3.25 1.66 -6.51
CA VAL A 52 3.88 0.33 -6.62
C VAL A 52 5.25 0.32 -5.95
N GLN A 53 6.07 1.34 -6.16
CA GLN A 53 7.41 1.42 -5.56
C GLN A 53 7.36 1.46 -4.03
N VAL A 54 6.51 2.34 -3.46
CA VAL A 54 6.38 2.48 -2.01
C VAL A 54 5.80 1.20 -1.40
N THR A 55 4.77 0.63 -2.01
CA THR A 55 4.16 -0.64 -1.55
C THR A 55 5.17 -1.78 -1.57
N GLY A 56 5.92 -1.92 -2.66
CA GLY A 56 6.96 -2.94 -2.79
C GLY A 56 8.10 -2.76 -1.78
N PHE A 57 8.53 -1.51 -1.54
CA PHE A 57 9.56 -1.21 -0.55
C PHE A 57 9.13 -1.63 0.86
N PHE A 58 7.91 -1.30 1.28
CA PHE A 58 7.42 -1.70 2.60
C PHE A 58 7.17 -3.20 2.70
N ASN A 59 6.72 -3.88 1.64
CA ASN A 59 6.61 -5.34 1.66
C ASN A 59 7.98 -6.01 1.87
N TYR A 60 9.02 -5.55 1.17
CA TYR A 60 10.40 -6.01 1.37
C TYR A 60 10.91 -5.72 2.79
N TYR A 61 10.75 -4.48 3.25
CA TYR A 61 11.25 -4.03 4.54
C TYR A 61 10.54 -4.72 5.71
N ASN A 62 9.21 -4.80 5.67
CA ASN A 62 8.42 -5.47 6.72
C ASN A 62 8.80 -6.95 6.83
N LEU A 63 9.03 -7.63 5.71
CA LEU A 63 9.51 -9.01 5.71
C LEU A 63 10.85 -9.13 6.44
N MET A 64 11.79 -8.23 6.19
CA MET A 64 13.10 -8.23 6.85
C MET A 64 12.99 -7.98 8.36
N VAL A 65 12.19 -6.99 8.77
CA VAL A 65 11.96 -6.65 10.18
C VAL A 65 11.35 -7.83 10.94
N GLU A 66 10.30 -8.44 10.38
CA GLU A 66 9.60 -9.55 11.02
C GLU A 66 10.44 -10.83 11.03
N ALA A 67 11.11 -11.17 9.93
CA ALA A 67 11.91 -12.39 9.85
C ALA A 67 13.15 -12.37 10.75
N LEU A 68 13.71 -11.18 11.03
CA LEU A 68 14.90 -11.02 11.87
C LEU A 68 14.58 -10.63 13.31
N GLY A 69 13.31 -10.39 13.65
CA GLY A 69 12.90 -9.98 14.99
C GLY A 69 13.44 -8.60 15.38
N VAL A 70 13.42 -7.64 14.47
CA VAL A 70 13.88 -6.27 14.75
C VAL A 70 12.87 -5.58 15.67
N ASP A 71 13.33 -5.24 16.88
CA ASP A 71 12.56 -4.48 17.85
C ASP A 71 12.36 -3.03 17.39
N PRO A 72 11.19 -2.42 17.68
CA PRO A 72 10.97 -1.00 17.44
C PRO A 72 11.91 -0.14 18.28
N GLU A 73 12.12 1.10 17.86
CA GLU A 73 12.92 2.07 18.59
C GLU A 73 12.35 2.32 20.01
N PRO A 74 13.19 2.54 21.03
CA PRO A 74 12.76 2.59 22.43
C PRO A 74 11.72 3.66 22.78
N ASP A 75 11.66 4.73 21.98
CA ASP A 75 10.76 5.87 22.13
C ASP A 75 9.46 5.76 21.34
N TRP A 76 9.27 4.68 20.56
CA TRP A 76 8.04 4.41 19.84
C TRP A 76 7.04 3.64 20.74
N PRO A 77 5.71 3.89 20.66
CA PRO A 77 4.74 3.10 21.40
C PRO A 77 4.85 1.62 21.02
N ALA A 78 4.72 0.73 22.01
CA ALA A 78 4.60 -0.70 21.75
C ALA A 78 3.42 -0.97 20.78
N ARG A 79 3.63 -1.92 19.85
CA ARG A 79 2.69 -2.31 18.79
C ARG A 79 1.30 -2.68 19.32
#